data_AF-A0A7X9GJK2-F1
#
_entry.id   AF-A0A7X9GJK2-F1
#
_cell.length_a   1.000
_cell.length_b   1.000
_cell.length_c   1.000
_cell.angle_alpha   90.00
_cell.angle_beta   90.00
_cell.angle_gamma   90.00
#
_symmetry.space_group_name_H-M   'P 1'
#
loop_
_entity.id
_entity.type
_entity.pdbx_description
1 polymer ?
#
loop_
_entity_poly.entity_id
_entity_poly.type
_entity_poly.pdbx_seq_one_letter_code
_entity_poly.pdbx_strand_id
1 'polypeptide(L)'
;LDSGVYPDEAWAAHKGHSFDVVIIDCTHGDRDFVNGHGSLNGAIRIKERMLAAGTAHAETVFVANHFSHNGGMLHEEMEAKLNPAGILVAWDGMVIEV
;
A
#
# COMPACT_ATOMS: atom_id res chain seq x y z
N LEU A 1 7.80 5.68 12.52
CA LEU A 1 8.25 6.32 11.28
C LEU A 1 7.44 5.66 10.19
N ASP A 2 6.78 6.46 9.37
CA ASP A 2 6.02 5.95 8.24
C ASP A 2 6.98 5.70 7.05
N SER A 3 6.45 5.33 5.89
CA SER A 3 7.28 4.69 4.87
C SER A 3 6.88 5.10 3.44
N GLY A 4 7.86 5.58 2.68
CA GLY A 4 7.79 5.66 1.22
C GLY A 4 8.43 4.41 0.60
N VAL A 5 9.62 4.57 0.03
CA VAL A 5 10.41 3.42 -0.46
C VAL A 5 11.00 2.65 0.71
N TYR A 6 10.76 1.34 0.76
CA TYR A 6 11.32 0.48 1.80
C TYR A 6 12.78 0.17 1.48
N PRO A 7 13.70 0.30 2.47
CA PRO A 7 15.09 -0.05 2.28
C PRO A 7 15.28 -1.57 2.17
N ASP A 8 16.41 -2.02 1.64
CA ASP A 8 16.65 -3.43 1.37
C ASP A 8 16.62 -4.30 2.63
N GLU A 9 16.99 -3.75 3.79
CA GLU A 9 16.90 -4.44 5.07
C GLU A 9 15.44 -4.75 5.46
N ALA A 10 14.50 -3.85 5.15
CA ALA A 10 13.08 -4.09 5.38
C ALA A 10 12.55 -5.20 4.47
N TRP A 11 12.93 -5.20 3.19
CA TRP A 11 12.58 -6.29 2.27
C TRP A 11 13.20 -7.62 2.68
N ALA A 12 14.42 -7.60 3.22
CA ALA A 12 15.06 -8.80 3.75
C ALA A 12 14.31 -9.35 4.96
N ALA A 13 13.77 -8.48 5.83
CA ALA A 13 13.00 -8.87 7.00
C ALA A 13 11.67 -9.56 6.64
N HIS A 14 11.13 -9.34 5.44
CA HIS A 14 9.91 -10.04 4.99
C HIS A 14 10.17 -11.51 4.62
N LYS A 15 11.42 -11.91 4.38
CA LYS A 15 11.73 -13.28 3.90
C LYS A 15 11.33 -14.32 4.94
N GLY A 16 10.66 -15.38 4.46
CA GLY A 16 10.15 -16.46 5.31
C GLY A 16 8.79 -16.17 5.94
N HIS A 17 8.22 -14.98 5.70
CA HIS A 17 6.85 -14.64 6.07
C HIS A 17 5.95 -14.63 4.83
N SER A 18 4.67 -14.93 5.06
CA SER A 18 3.58 -14.76 4.11
C SER A 18 2.52 -13.90 4.82
N PHE A 19 2.11 -12.79 4.22
CA PHE A 19 1.18 -11.85 4.84
C PHE A 19 -0.22 -12.03 4.30
N ASP A 20 -1.20 -12.23 5.18
CA ASP A 20 -2.62 -12.26 4.81
C ASP A 20 -3.20 -10.86 4.58
N VAL A 21 -2.67 -9.84 5.27
CA VAL A 21 -3.07 -8.44 5.10
C VAL A 21 -1.86 -7.52 5.11
N VAL A 22 -1.88 -6.52 4.22
CA VAL A 22 -0.85 -5.49 4.09
C VAL A 22 -1.50 -4.11 4.03
N ILE A 23 -1.18 -3.24 4.99
CA ILE A 23 -1.63 -1.84 5.03
C ILE A 23 -0.46 -0.94 4.61
N ILE A 24 -0.67 -0.11 3.60
CA ILE A 24 0.38 0.65 2.91
C ILE A 24 0.14 2.15 3.05
N ASP A 25 1.17 2.88 3.45
CA ASP A 25 1.20 4.35 3.45
C ASP A 25 1.01 4.90 2.02
N CYS A 26 0.03 5.79 1.86
CA CYS A 26 -0.30 6.50 0.62
C CYS A 26 -0.48 8.01 0.85
N THR A 27 0.28 8.58 1.79
CA THR A 27 0.19 10.00 2.20
C THR A 27 0.22 10.98 1.03
N HIS A 28 1.03 10.70 0.01
CA HIS A 28 1.24 11.61 -1.11
C HIS A 28 0.18 11.52 -2.21
N GLY A 29 -0.84 10.64 -2.09
CA GLY A 29 -1.84 10.45 -3.15
C GLY A 29 -1.16 10.03 -4.46
N ASP A 30 -1.49 10.68 -5.58
CA ASP A 30 -0.91 10.35 -6.89
C ASP A 30 0.51 10.92 -7.12
N ARG A 31 1.06 11.63 -6.15
CA ARG A 31 2.38 12.23 -6.31
C ARG A 31 3.45 11.18 -5.95
N ASP A 32 4.27 10.80 -6.92
CA ASP A 32 5.39 9.87 -6.74
C ASP A 32 6.60 10.52 -6.03
N PHE A 33 6.34 11.13 -4.88
CA PHE A 33 7.39 11.53 -3.94
C PHE A 33 7.84 10.31 -3.14
N VAL A 34 9.14 10.04 -3.19
CA VAL A 34 9.74 8.80 -2.67
C VAL A 34 10.35 8.93 -1.28
N ASN A 35 10.45 10.15 -0.73
CA ASN A 35 11.06 10.39 0.58
C ASN A 35 10.01 10.49 1.68
N GLY A 36 10.14 9.63 2.69
CA GLY A 36 9.38 9.70 3.96
C GLY A 36 8.03 9.00 3.94
N HIS A 37 7.21 9.17 2.90
CA HIS A 37 5.87 8.59 2.81
C HIS A 37 5.54 8.03 1.43
N GLY A 38 4.51 7.18 1.35
CA GLY A 38 4.14 6.48 0.12
C GLY A 38 3.15 7.22 -0.77
N SER A 39 2.91 6.65 -1.95
CA SER A 39 1.98 7.12 -2.99
C SER A 39 1.11 5.97 -3.48
N LEU A 40 0.04 6.27 -4.22
CA LEU A 40 -0.83 5.24 -4.80
C LEU A 40 -0.07 4.34 -5.79
N ASN A 41 0.82 4.91 -6.63
CA ASN A 41 1.64 4.09 -7.52
C ASN A 41 2.69 3.29 -6.74
N GLY A 42 3.19 3.85 -5.62
CA GLY A 42 4.05 3.14 -4.69
C GLY A 42 3.39 1.89 -4.13
N ALA A 43 2.12 1.97 -3.73
CA ALA A 43 1.36 0.82 -3.22
C ALA A 43 1.22 -0.30 -4.25
N ILE A 44 0.98 0.04 -5.52
CA ILE A 44 0.94 -0.94 -6.62
C ILE A 44 2.30 -1.65 -6.75
N ARG A 45 3.41 -0.89 -6.78
CA ARG A 45 4.77 -1.47 -6.88
C ARG A 45 5.12 -2.33 -5.67
N ILE A 46 4.68 -1.94 -4.46
CA ILE A 46 4.87 -2.73 -3.23
C ILE A 46 4.12 -4.05 -3.35
N LYS A 47 2.85 -4.03 -3.74
CA LYS A 47 2.05 -5.24 -3.97
C LYS A 47 2.71 -6.18 -4.97
N GLU A 48 3.11 -5.67 -6.13
CA GLU A 48 3.78 -6.45 -7.18
C GLU A 48 5.08 -7.09 -6.67
N ARG A 49 5.91 -6.33 -5.95
CA ARG A 49 7.15 -6.85 -5.36
C ARG A 49 6.88 -7.92 -4.31
N MET A 50 5.87 -7.74 -3.45
CA MET A 50 5.52 -8.73 -2.43
C MET A 50 5.04 -10.04 -3.02
N LEU A 51 4.22 -9.98 -4.08
CA LEU A 51 3.77 -11.16 -4.84
C LEU A 51 4.96 -11.85 -5.52
N ALA A 52 5.83 -11.09 -6.19
CA ALA A 52 7.02 -11.63 -6.85
C ALA A 52 8.02 -12.26 -5.87
N ALA A 53 8.13 -11.71 -4.66
CA ALA A 53 8.99 -12.22 -3.60
C ALA A 53 8.39 -13.43 -2.85
N GLY A 54 7.14 -13.81 -3.13
CA GLY A 54 6.43 -14.88 -2.41
C GLY A 54 6.08 -14.55 -0.97
N THR A 55 6.12 -13.26 -0.60
CA THR A 55 5.73 -12.77 0.74
C THR A 55 4.25 -12.40 0.84
N ALA A 56 3.55 -12.42 -0.29
CA ALA A 56 2.11 -12.30 -0.40
C ALA A 56 1.59 -13.39 -1.37
N HIS A 57 0.32 -13.73 -1.24
CA HIS A 57 -0.37 -14.74 -2.04
C HIS A 57 -1.64 -14.14 -2.69
N ALA A 58 -2.34 -14.96 -3.46
CA ALA A 58 -3.53 -14.54 -4.21
C ALA A 58 -4.68 -14.03 -3.31
N GLU A 59 -4.70 -14.45 -2.04
CA GLU A 59 -5.73 -14.06 -1.06
C GLU A 59 -5.28 -12.92 -0.14
N THR A 60 -4.02 -12.46 -0.25
CA THR A 60 -3.53 -11.33 0.55
C THR A 60 -4.36 -10.08 0.26
N VAL A 61 -4.92 -9.48 1.30
CA VAL A 61 -5.67 -8.22 1.22
C VAL A 61 -4.70 -7.04 1.32
N PHE A 62 -4.67 -6.22 0.28
CA PHE A 62 -3.87 -4.99 0.26
C PHE A 62 -4.77 -3.79 0.50
N VAL A 63 -4.35 -2.89 1.39
CA VAL A 63 -5.12 -1.70 1.77
C VAL A 63 -4.22 -0.47 1.77
N ALA A 64 -4.56 0.53 0.96
CA ALA A 64 -3.97 1.85 1.02
C ALA A 64 -4.55 2.64 2.19
N ASN A 65 -3.71 3.36 2.93
CA ASN A 65 -4.11 4.17 4.08
C ASN A 65 -3.17 5.37 4.28
N HIS A 66 -3.38 6.14 5.36
CA HIS A 66 -2.56 7.26 5.80
C HIS A 66 -2.59 8.45 4.83
N PHE A 67 -3.79 8.81 4.35
CA PHE A 67 -3.95 9.85 3.32
C PHE A 67 -3.75 11.27 3.86
N SER A 68 -3.09 12.12 3.09
CA SER A 68 -3.05 13.56 3.34
C SER A 68 -4.00 14.29 2.40
N HIS A 69 -4.68 15.33 2.90
CA HIS A 69 -5.40 16.28 2.04
C HIS A 69 -4.46 16.92 0.98
N ASN A 70 -3.16 16.99 1.26
CA ASN A 70 -2.15 17.49 0.32
C ASN A 70 -1.91 16.57 -0.88
N GLY A 71 -2.38 15.30 -0.82
CA GLY A 71 -2.42 14.40 -1.96
C GLY A 71 -3.38 14.87 -3.06
N GLY A 72 -4.36 15.69 -2.70
CA GLY A 72 -5.25 16.37 -3.66
C GLY A 72 -6.21 15.43 -4.40
N MET A 73 -6.57 14.31 -3.79
CA MET A 73 -7.50 13.33 -4.36
C MET A 73 -8.68 13.09 -3.44
N LEU A 74 -9.85 12.91 -4.04
CA LEU A 74 -11.04 12.40 -3.39
C LEU A 74 -10.94 10.89 -3.19
N HIS A 75 -11.71 10.37 -2.23
CA HIS A 75 -11.73 8.93 -1.94
C HIS A 75 -12.09 8.10 -3.19
N GLU A 76 -13.13 8.51 -3.93
CA GLU A 76 -13.56 7.84 -5.16
C GLU A 76 -12.49 7.85 -6.28
N GLU A 77 -11.64 8.88 -6.33
CA GLU A 77 -10.54 8.96 -7.29
C GLU A 77 -9.41 8.00 -6.92
N MET A 78 -9.14 7.84 -5.61
CA MET A 78 -8.18 6.85 -5.12
C MET A 78 -8.69 5.43 -5.40
N GLU A 79 -9.98 5.16 -5.15
CA GLU A 79 -10.62 3.88 -5.45
C GLU A 79 -10.57 3.55 -6.94
N ALA A 80 -10.92 4.50 -7.81
CA ALA A 80 -10.87 4.33 -9.25
C ALA A 80 -9.46 3.95 -9.75
N LYS A 81 -8.42 4.41 -9.05
CA LYS A 81 -7.02 4.10 -9.36
C LYS A 81 -6.56 2.76 -8.78
N LEU A 82 -6.92 2.44 -7.55
CA LEU A 82 -6.37 1.30 -6.80
C LEU A 82 -7.20 0.02 -6.90
N ASN A 83 -8.52 0.11 -7.01
CA ASN A 83 -9.40 -1.05 -7.10
C ASN A 83 -9.08 -1.96 -8.31
N PRO A 84 -8.75 -1.43 -9.52
CA PRO A 84 -8.33 -2.27 -10.65
C PRO A 84 -7.04 -3.07 -10.37
N ALA A 85 -6.18 -2.56 -9.50
CA ALA A 85 -4.98 -3.27 -9.02
C ALA A 85 -5.28 -4.19 -7.84
N GLY A 86 -6.53 -4.31 -7.38
CA GLY A 86 -6.95 -5.10 -6.23
C GLY A 86 -6.36 -4.60 -4.91
N ILE A 87 -6.32 -3.28 -4.71
CA ILE A 87 -5.90 -2.62 -3.47
C ILE A 87 -7.11 -1.82 -2.97
N LEU A 88 -7.54 -2.08 -1.74
CA LEU A 88 -8.66 -1.36 -1.12
C LEU A 88 -8.20 0.02 -0.63
N VAL A 89 -9.11 1.00 -0.58
CA VAL A 89 -8.85 2.33 -0.01
C VAL A 89 -9.49 2.40 1.37
N ALA A 90 -8.69 2.63 2.41
CA ALA A 90 -9.21 2.67 3.78
C ALA A 90 -10.11 3.88 4.04
N TRP A 91 -10.99 3.74 5.04
CA TRP A 91 -11.77 4.82 5.62
C TRP A 91 -11.87 4.64 7.14
N ASP A 92 -12.21 5.71 7.84
CA ASP A 92 -12.44 5.65 9.29
C ASP A 92 -13.59 4.70 9.62
N GLY A 93 -13.30 3.65 10.38
CA GLY A 93 -14.25 2.60 10.72
C GLY A 93 -14.26 1.39 9.78
N MET A 94 -13.33 1.30 8.82
CA MET A 94 -13.10 0.07 8.06
C MET A 94 -12.72 -1.09 9.00
N VAL A 95 -13.34 -2.25 8.80
CA VAL A 95 -13.04 -3.50 9.52
C VAL A 95 -12.58 -4.55 8.51
N ILE A 96 -11.49 -5.24 8.84
CA ILE A 96 -10.93 -6.34 8.04
C ILE A 96 -10.85 -7.56 8.95
N GLU A 97 -11.36 -8.69 8.47
CA GLU A 97 -11.26 -9.98 9.14
C GLU A 97 -10.18 -10.82 8.46
N VAL A 98 -9.34 -11.48 9.27
CA VAL A 98 -8.15 -12.24 8.86
C VAL A 98 -8.11 -13.54 9.62
#